data_AF-A0AAC9GJ74-F1
#
_entry.id   AF-A0AAC9GJ74-F1
#
_cell.length_a   1.000
_cell.length_b   1.000
_cell.length_c   1.000
_cell.angle_alpha   90.00
_cell.angle_beta   90.00
_cell.angle_gamma   90.00
#
_symmetry.space_group_name_H-M   'P 1'
#
loop_
_entity.id
_entity.type
_entity.pdbx_description
1 polymer ?
#
loop_
_entity_poly.entity_id
_entity_poly.type
_entity_poly.pdbx_seq_one_letter_code
_entity_poly.pdbx_strand_id
1 'polypeptide(L)'
;MKKVIITTFAALMLFACQNEQSDSANADASVASRRGCATQEVLEAQLKADPTLAIRMNEIETFTAQHTGSNFTGRLVNGKIEIPVVVNVLYRTAAQNISDAQIQSQIDVLNKDFNALNSDYNNVPALFAGVKANIGITFVLDQVIRKSTTKTSWGTNDAMKKTAQGGIAPTSPTTKLNMWSCAIGGGILGYAQFPGGSSATDGVVIDSRYFGLSGSANAPFNLGRTATHEVGHWMNLRHIWGDATCGSDLVADTPTHNTANYGVPAYPHYSTCSGTPVEMTMNYMDYVDDAAMYMFSTGQKNRIAAIFTTGGARASFAQP
;
A
#
# COMPACT_ATOMS: atom_id res chain seq x y z
N MET A 1 -74.73 -3.37 55.50
CA MET A 1 -74.56 -1.90 55.41
C MET A 1 -73.09 -1.58 55.58
N LYS A 2 -72.47 -0.91 54.59
CA LYS A 2 -71.23 -0.09 54.59
C LYS A 2 -70.08 -0.57 55.53
N LYS A 3 -68.87 -0.84 55.07
CA LYS A 3 -67.98 0.11 54.37
C LYS A 3 -66.88 -0.63 53.60
N VAL A 4 -66.57 -0.05 52.44
CA VAL A 4 -65.50 -0.33 51.51
C VAL A 4 -64.18 0.22 52.07
N ILE A 5 -63.10 -0.56 52.02
CA ILE A 5 -61.72 -0.07 52.13
C ILE A 5 -60.99 -0.54 50.87
N ILE A 6 -60.68 0.41 50.00
CA ILE A 6 -59.88 0.23 48.79
C ILE A 6 -58.43 0.44 49.19
N THR A 7 -57.61 -0.60 49.09
CA THR A 7 -56.16 -0.52 49.24
C THR A 7 -55.54 -0.45 47.84
N THR A 8 -55.02 0.72 47.48
CA THR A 8 -54.36 0.99 46.20
C THR A 8 -52.97 0.35 46.20
N PHE A 9 -52.77 -0.74 45.46
CA PHE A 9 -51.44 -1.26 45.13
C PHE A 9 -50.99 -0.59 43.82
N ALA A 10 -50.01 0.32 43.91
CA ALA A 10 -49.33 0.88 42.76
C ALA A 10 -48.34 -0.16 42.21
N ALA A 11 -48.71 -0.82 41.11
CA ALA A 11 -47.79 -1.66 40.35
C ALA A 11 -46.96 -0.78 39.42
N LEU A 12 -45.71 -0.48 39.81
CA LEU A 12 -44.70 0.05 38.89
C LEU A 12 -44.32 -1.06 37.90
N MET A 13 -44.83 -0.99 36.66
CA MET A 13 -44.29 -1.77 35.56
C MET A 13 -42.97 -1.15 35.09
N LEU A 14 -41.86 -1.79 35.42
CA LEU A 14 -40.57 -1.55 34.78
C LEU A 14 -40.64 -2.13 33.37
N PHE A 15 -40.81 -1.27 32.37
CA PHE A 15 -40.61 -1.62 30.97
C PHE A 15 -39.12 -1.89 30.72
N ALA A 16 -38.74 -3.17 30.71
CA ALA A 16 -37.48 -3.60 30.15
C ALA A 16 -37.61 -3.58 28.61
N CYS A 17 -37.11 -2.54 27.96
CA CYS A 17 -36.90 -2.56 26.52
C CYS A 17 -35.77 -3.54 26.21
N GLN A 18 -36.11 -4.78 25.87
CA GLN A 18 -35.25 -5.65 25.10
C GLN A 18 -35.15 -5.05 23.70
N ASN A 19 -34.07 -4.32 23.44
CA ASN A 19 -33.67 -3.96 22.10
C ASN A 19 -33.06 -5.22 21.47
N GLU A 20 -33.91 -6.15 21.00
CA GLU A 20 -33.48 -7.14 20.01
C GLU A 20 -33.26 -6.40 18.70
N GLN A 21 -32.08 -5.79 18.59
CA GLN A 21 -31.59 -5.30 17.33
C GLN A 21 -31.24 -6.54 16.50
N SER A 22 -32.17 -6.90 15.62
CA SER A 22 -31.92 -7.83 14.54
C SER A 22 -30.71 -7.34 13.76
N ASP A 23 -29.57 -8.00 13.97
CA ASP A 23 -28.41 -7.95 13.08
C ASP A 23 -28.82 -8.57 11.73
N SER A 24 -29.57 -7.80 10.94
CA SER A 24 -29.78 -8.09 9.54
C SER A 24 -28.52 -7.67 8.80
N ALA A 25 -27.72 -8.69 8.48
CA ALA A 25 -26.61 -8.65 7.56
C ALA A 25 -26.90 -7.79 6.32
N ASN A 26 -26.09 -6.76 6.13
CA ASN A 26 -25.53 -6.44 4.82
C ASN A 26 -24.25 -5.62 4.99
N ALA A 27 -23.18 -6.31 5.40
CA ALA A 27 -21.84 -5.83 5.15
C ALA A 27 -21.47 -6.13 3.69
N ASP A 28 -22.25 -5.60 2.75
CA ASP A 28 -21.72 -5.35 1.41
C ASP A 28 -20.74 -4.20 1.58
N ALA A 29 -19.48 -4.56 1.81
CA ALA A 29 -18.39 -3.61 1.94
C ALA A 29 -18.26 -2.88 0.60
N SER A 30 -18.77 -1.66 0.54
CA SER A 30 -18.73 -0.81 -0.64
C SER A 30 -17.29 -0.72 -1.18
N VAL A 31 -17.17 -0.77 -2.50
CA VAL A 31 -15.92 -0.51 -3.20
C VAL A 31 -15.45 0.90 -2.83
N ALA A 32 -14.15 1.04 -2.60
CA ALA A 32 -13.57 2.34 -2.27
C ALA A 32 -13.83 3.32 -3.41
N SER A 33 -14.32 4.52 -3.07
CA SER A 33 -14.64 5.56 -4.05
C SER A 33 -13.42 6.36 -4.53
N ARG A 34 -12.30 6.25 -3.82
CA ARG A 34 -11.00 6.87 -4.14
C ARG A 34 -9.87 6.04 -3.55
N ARG A 35 -8.64 6.23 -4.05
CA ARG A 35 -7.46 5.58 -3.46
C ARG A 35 -7.25 6.08 -2.03
N GLY A 36 -6.99 5.17 -1.12
CA GLY A 36 -6.50 5.48 0.22
C GLY A 36 -5.31 4.58 0.50
N CYS A 37 -4.18 5.18 0.85
CA CYS A 37 -3.00 4.49 1.37
C CYS A 37 -2.74 5.06 2.77
N ALA A 38 -2.42 4.18 3.73
CA ALA A 38 -2.16 4.57 5.11
C ALA A 38 -0.67 4.60 5.48
N THR A 39 0.21 4.61 4.48
CA THR A 39 1.66 4.48 4.69
C THR A 39 2.23 5.63 5.52
N GLN A 40 1.73 6.86 5.32
CA GLN A 40 2.17 8.02 6.09
C GLN A 40 1.67 7.96 7.54
N GLU A 41 0.41 7.58 7.77
CA GLU A 41 -0.17 7.42 9.11
C GLU A 41 0.53 6.28 9.88
N VAL A 42 0.87 5.19 9.19
CA VAL A 42 1.66 4.09 9.77
C VAL A 42 3.07 4.56 10.11
N LEU A 43 3.72 5.32 9.23
CA LEU A 43 5.03 5.91 9.52
C LEU A 43 4.98 6.81 10.75
N GLU A 44 4.00 7.70 10.87
CA GLU A 44 3.81 8.58 12.02
C GLU A 44 3.62 7.78 13.32
N ALA A 45 2.80 6.74 13.28
CA ALA A 45 2.62 5.84 14.42
C ALA A 45 3.92 5.13 14.80
N GLN A 46 4.72 4.69 13.82
CA GLN A 46 6.02 4.06 14.03
C GLN A 46 7.05 5.03 14.61
N LEU A 47 7.12 6.27 14.12
CA LEU A 47 7.99 7.33 14.65
C LEU A 47 7.63 7.67 16.10
N LYS A 48 6.34 7.68 16.44
CA LYS A 48 5.88 7.87 17.81
C LYS A 48 6.23 6.70 18.72
N ALA A 49 6.16 5.47 18.22
CA ALA A 49 6.47 4.27 18.98
C ALA A 49 7.98 4.04 19.15
N ASP A 50 8.77 4.42 18.15
CA ASP A 50 10.23 4.35 18.16
C ASP A 50 10.84 5.65 17.60
N PRO A 51 11.18 6.61 18.49
CA PRO A 51 11.81 7.86 18.07
C PRO A 51 13.16 7.69 17.34
N THR A 52 13.84 6.54 17.50
CA THR A 52 15.11 6.28 16.80
C THR A 52 14.90 5.95 15.32
N LEU A 53 13.66 5.68 14.89
CA LEU A 53 13.32 5.52 13.48
C LEU A 53 13.63 6.79 12.67
N ALA A 54 13.42 7.98 13.24
CA ALA A 54 13.75 9.23 12.56
C ALA A 54 15.24 9.33 12.20
N ILE A 55 16.12 8.85 13.10
CA ILE A 55 17.57 8.81 12.88
C ILE A 55 17.90 7.86 11.72
N ARG A 56 17.38 6.63 11.77
CA ARG A 56 17.60 5.63 10.71
C ARG A 56 17.09 6.10 9.35
N MET A 57 15.93 6.75 9.31
CA MET A 57 15.41 7.31 8.06
C MET A 57 16.28 8.44 7.52
N ASN A 58 16.79 9.33 8.38
CA ASN A 58 17.72 10.38 7.94
C ASN A 58 19.05 9.80 7.42
N GLU A 59 19.55 8.73 8.04
CA GLU A 59 20.72 7.99 7.54
C GLU A 59 20.44 7.38 6.15
N ILE A 60 19.24 6.82 5.96
CA ILE A 60 18.80 6.26 4.67
C ILE A 60 18.66 7.36 3.61
N GLU A 61 18.10 8.52 3.93
CA GLU A 61 18.01 9.64 2.98
C GLU A 61 19.40 10.19 2.64
N THR A 62 20.31 10.29 3.63
CA THR A 62 21.70 10.70 3.40
C THR A 62 22.42 9.71 2.49
N PHE A 63 22.29 8.41 2.77
CA PHE A 63 22.85 7.35 1.94
C PHE A 63 22.27 7.40 0.53
N THR A 64 20.95 7.54 0.40
CA THR A 64 20.25 7.62 -0.89
C THR A 64 20.77 8.79 -1.71
N ALA A 65 20.88 9.99 -1.11
CA ALA A 65 21.40 11.17 -1.78
C ALA A 65 22.84 10.99 -2.29
N GLN A 66 23.71 10.35 -1.50
CA GLN A 66 25.10 10.06 -1.87
C GLN A 66 25.23 9.00 -2.97
N HIS A 67 24.22 8.13 -3.13
CA HIS A 67 24.24 7.01 -4.08
C HIS A 67 23.24 7.18 -5.23
N THR A 68 22.56 8.34 -5.34
CA THR A 68 21.63 8.64 -6.43
C THR A 68 22.35 8.55 -7.78
N GLY A 69 21.84 7.73 -8.70
CA GLY A 69 22.49 7.45 -9.99
C GLY A 69 23.42 6.23 -9.98
N SER A 70 23.58 5.56 -8.83
CA SER A 70 24.16 4.22 -8.80
C SER A 70 23.24 3.23 -9.51
N ASN A 71 23.81 2.38 -10.35
CA ASN A 71 23.09 1.20 -10.85
C ASN A 71 22.91 0.20 -9.70
N PHE A 72 21.95 -0.73 -9.87
CA PHE A 72 21.86 -1.87 -8.96
C PHE A 72 23.22 -2.58 -8.86
N THR A 73 23.71 -2.78 -7.65
CA THR A 73 24.93 -3.55 -7.36
C THR A 73 24.56 -4.79 -6.56
N GLY A 74 25.14 -5.96 -6.90
CA GLY A 74 24.83 -7.24 -6.25
C GLY A 74 24.50 -8.38 -7.22
N ARG A 75 23.82 -9.42 -6.72
CA ARG A 75 23.33 -10.58 -7.49
C ARG A 75 22.23 -10.14 -8.45
N LEU A 76 22.64 -9.77 -9.65
CA LEU A 76 21.74 -9.52 -10.76
C LEU A 76 21.46 -10.83 -11.50
N VAL A 77 20.19 -11.24 -11.55
CA VAL A 77 19.74 -12.33 -12.43
C VAL A 77 19.36 -11.68 -13.76
N ASN A 78 20.12 -11.99 -14.82
CA ASN A 78 19.94 -11.38 -16.15
C ASN A 78 19.96 -9.83 -16.12
N GLY A 79 20.83 -9.25 -15.28
CA GLY A 79 20.98 -7.79 -15.16
C GLY A 79 19.89 -7.09 -14.33
N LYS A 80 19.04 -7.84 -13.63
CA LYS A 80 17.97 -7.32 -12.77
C LYS A 80 18.09 -7.83 -11.34
N ILE A 81 17.66 -7.03 -10.37
CA ILE A 81 17.44 -7.55 -9.01
C ILE A 81 16.22 -8.45 -9.05
N GLU A 82 16.36 -9.65 -8.50
CA GLU A 82 15.26 -10.58 -8.30
C GLU A 82 14.82 -10.52 -6.83
N ILE A 83 13.55 -10.21 -6.58
CA ILE A 83 12.97 -10.10 -5.24
C ILE A 83 12.03 -11.29 -5.02
N PRO A 84 12.39 -12.24 -4.13
CA PRO A 84 11.48 -13.28 -3.71
C PRO A 84 10.31 -12.69 -2.92
N VAL A 85 9.09 -13.13 -3.23
CA VAL A 85 7.85 -12.63 -2.63
C VAL A 85 7.15 -13.73 -1.85
N VAL A 86 6.81 -13.43 -0.60
CA VAL A 86 5.93 -14.26 0.24
C VAL A 86 4.58 -13.58 0.35
N VAL A 87 3.52 -14.26 -0.09
CA VAL A 87 2.14 -13.74 -0.02
C VAL A 87 1.39 -14.41 1.13
N ASN A 88 1.03 -13.60 2.13
CA ASN A 88 0.35 -13.98 3.35
C ASN A 88 -1.14 -13.66 3.25
N VAL A 89 -1.99 -14.65 2.98
CA VAL A 89 -3.45 -14.48 2.83
C VAL A 89 -4.15 -14.77 4.16
N LEU A 90 -4.78 -13.74 4.73
CA LEU A 90 -5.65 -13.84 5.90
C LEU A 90 -7.10 -13.65 5.49
N TYR A 91 -7.91 -14.70 5.66
CA TYR A 91 -9.27 -14.74 5.13
C TYR A 91 -10.30 -15.23 6.15
N ARG A 92 -11.47 -14.61 6.16
CA ARG A 92 -12.67 -15.07 6.90
C ARG A 92 -13.70 -15.67 5.96
N THR A 93 -13.84 -15.12 4.75
CA THR A 93 -14.80 -15.58 3.73
C THR A 93 -14.08 -16.20 2.53
N ALA A 94 -14.82 -16.93 1.69
CA ALA A 94 -14.28 -17.49 0.45
C ALA A 94 -13.73 -16.41 -0.50
N ALA A 95 -14.39 -15.25 -0.58
CA ALA A 95 -13.95 -14.13 -1.41
C ALA A 95 -12.60 -13.53 -0.95
N GLN A 96 -12.33 -13.52 0.36
CA GLN A 96 -11.05 -13.04 0.91
C GLN A 96 -9.91 -14.07 0.72
N ASN A 97 -10.24 -15.35 0.50
CA ASN A 97 -9.28 -16.41 0.22
C ASN A 97 -8.89 -16.39 -1.27
N ILE A 98 -8.27 -15.28 -1.71
CA ILE A 98 -7.93 -15.01 -3.12
C ILE A 98 -7.19 -16.17 -3.77
N SER A 99 -7.49 -16.48 -5.04
CA SER A 99 -6.90 -17.65 -5.71
C SER A 99 -5.40 -17.48 -5.99
N ASP A 100 -4.68 -18.60 -6.19
CA ASP A 100 -3.27 -18.53 -6.61
C ASP A 100 -3.10 -17.84 -7.96
N ALA A 101 -4.10 -17.94 -8.86
CA ALA A 101 -4.10 -17.22 -10.12
C ALA A 101 -4.20 -15.69 -9.92
N GLN A 102 -5.04 -15.24 -8.98
CA GLN A 102 -5.12 -13.82 -8.62
C GLN A 102 -3.80 -13.34 -8.00
N ILE A 103 -3.18 -14.14 -7.13
CA ILE A 103 -1.85 -13.84 -6.57
C ILE A 103 -0.80 -13.75 -7.68
N GLN A 104 -0.72 -14.73 -8.57
CA GLN A 104 0.23 -14.72 -9.68
C GLN A 104 0.02 -13.52 -10.60
N SER A 105 -1.23 -13.13 -10.85
CA SER A 105 -1.52 -11.93 -11.65
C SER A 105 -0.96 -10.65 -11.01
N GLN A 106 -0.88 -10.56 -9.68
CA GLN A 106 -0.23 -9.43 -9.02
C GLN A 106 1.28 -9.42 -9.25
N ILE A 107 1.92 -10.59 -9.18
CA ILE A 107 3.35 -10.72 -9.46
C ILE A 107 3.64 -10.34 -10.91
N ASP A 108 2.78 -10.75 -11.85
CA ASP A 108 2.89 -10.37 -13.26
C ASP A 108 2.72 -8.86 -13.47
N VAL A 109 1.79 -8.22 -12.75
CA VAL A 109 1.60 -6.75 -12.76
C VAL A 109 2.84 -6.03 -12.24
N LEU A 110 3.37 -6.43 -11.08
CA LEU A 110 4.60 -5.85 -10.53
C LEU A 110 5.76 -6.00 -11.52
N ASN A 111 5.90 -7.17 -12.14
CA ASN A 111 6.90 -7.39 -13.17
C ASN A 111 6.70 -6.54 -14.41
N LYS A 112 5.46 -6.21 -14.79
CA LYS A 112 5.21 -5.29 -15.91
C LYS A 112 5.57 -3.85 -15.55
N ASP A 113 5.09 -3.36 -14.42
CA ASP A 113 5.23 -1.96 -14.02
C ASP A 113 6.69 -1.59 -13.70
N PHE A 114 7.39 -2.45 -12.95
CA PHE A 114 8.79 -2.24 -12.59
C PHE A 114 9.76 -2.53 -13.75
N ASN A 115 9.27 -3.00 -14.91
CA ASN A 115 10.10 -3.21 -16.11
C ASN A 115 9.66 -2.40 -17.33
N ALA A 116 8.70 -1.48 -17.18
CA ALA A 116 8.12 -0.73 -18.31
C ALA A 116 7.55 -1.64 -19.42
N LEU A 117 6.96 -2.77 -19.02
CA LEU A 117 6.29 -3.74 -19.90
C LEU A 117 4.75 -3.67 -19.78
N ASN A 118 4.23 -2.72 -19.01
CA ASN A 118 2.80 -2.42 -18.94
C ASN A 118 2.32 -1.82 -20.28
N SER A 119 1.16 -2.25 -20.76
CA SER A 119 0.66 -1.89 -22.10
C SER A 119 0.34 -0.40 -22.28
N ASP A 120 0.04 0.28 -21.17
CA ASP A 120 -0.23 1.71 -21.06
C ASP A 120 1.05 2.57 -20.89
N TYR A 121 2.24 1.97 -20.81
CA TYR A 121 3.52 2.70 -20.68
C TYR A 121 3.79 3.70 -21.81
N ASN A 122 3.19 3.48 -22.98
CA ASN A 122 3.31 4.37 -24.13
C ASN A 122 2.24 5.48 -24.17
N ASN A 123 1.30 5.50 -23.22
CA ASN A 123 0.33 6.58 -23.06
C ASN A 123 0.91 7.79 -22.29
N VAL A 124 2.15 7.68 -21.78
CA VAL A 124 2.87 8.78 -21.12
C VAL A 124 2.92 10.01 -22.02
N PRO A 125 2.43 11.18 -21.55
CA PRO A 125 2.49 12.42 -22.31
C PRO A 125 3.91 12.78 -22.72
N ALA A 126 4.06 13.40 -23.89
CA ALA A 126 5.36 13.76 -24.46
C ALA A 126 6.25 14.58 -23.51
N LEU A 127 5.64 15.42 -22.65
CA LEU A 127 6.34 16.19 -21.62
C LEU A 127 7.15 15.32 -20.66
N PHE A 128 6.66 14.12 -20.32
CA PHE A 128 7.28 13.19 -19.37
C PHE A 128 7.99 12.01 -20.04
N ALA A 129 7.97 11.94 -21.37
CA ALA A 129 8.58 10.84 -22.12
C ALA A 129 10.11 10.76 -21.92
N GLY A 130 10.77 11.89 -21.62
CA GLY A 130 12.21 11.93 -21.34
C GLY A 130 12.60 11.42 -19.96
N VAL A 131 11.65 11.28 -19.03
CA VAL A 131 11.93 10.88 -17.63
C VAL A 131 11.32 9.53 -17.26
N LYS A 132 10.41 8.95 -18.06
CA LYS A 132 9.83 7.63 -17.78
C LYS A 132 10.89 6.53 -17.73
N ALA A 133 10.81 5.66 -16.73
CA ALA A 133 11.86 4.70 -16.45
C ALA A 133 11.37 3.24 -16.41
N ASN A 134 12.22 2.36 -16.94
CA ASN A 134 12.26 0.96 -16.55
C ASN A 134 13.08 0.84 -15.26
N ILE A 135 12.44 0.49 -14.13
CA ILE A 135 13.13 0.34 -12.85
C ILE A 135 14.18 -0.77 -12.94
N GLY A 136 13.82 -1.95 -13.46
CA GLY A 136 14.72 -3.08 -13.67
C GLY A 136 14.72 -4.09 -12.53
N ILE A 137 13.57 -4.30 -11.88
CA ILE A 137 13.38 -5.27 -10.80
C ILE A 137 12.42 -6.37 -11.26
N THR A 138 12.75 -7.62 -10.95
CA THR A 138 11.90 -8.79 -11.18
C THR A 138 11.43 -9.34 -9.83
N PHE A 139 10.16 -9.67 -9.72
CA PHE A 139 9.55 -10.30 -8.57
C PHE A 139 9.25 -11.76 -8.89
N VAL A 140 9.59 -12.66 -7.97
CA VAL A 140 9.33 -14.10 -8.11
C VAL A 140 8.53 -14.56 -6.90
N LEU A 141 7.39 -15.21 -7.16
CA LEU A 141 6.60 -15.81 -6.09
C LEU A 141 7.39 -16.96 -5.47
N ASP A 142 7.75 -16.81 -4.20
CA ASP A 142 8.52 -17.80 -3.44
C ASP A 142 7.58 -18.70 -2.62
N GLN A 143 6.59 -18.10 -1.95
CA GLN A 143 5.67 -18.85 -1.10
C GLN A 143 4.31 -18.16 -0.98
N VAL A 144 3.26 -18.97 -0.87
CA VAL A 144 1.92 -18.52 -0.43
C VAL A 144 1.62 -19.16 0.92
N ILE A 145 1.30 -18.34 1.92
CA ILE A 145 0.89 -18.78 3.26
C ILE A 145 -0.54 -18.33 3.48
N ARG A 146 -1.43 -19.26 3.84
CA ARG A 146 -2.85 -18.97 4.03
C ARG A 146 -3.26 -19.27 5.47
N LYS A 147 -4.08 -18.40 6.06
CA LYS A 147 -4.63 -18.60 7.40
C LYS A 147 -6.05 -18.07 7.50
N SER A 148 -6.98 -18.94 7.89
CA SER A 148 -8.35 -18.52 8.21
C SER A 148 -8.38 -17.69 9.50
N THR A 149 -9.23 -16.67 9.56
CA THR A 149 -9.40 -15.80 10.73
C THR A 149 -10.89 -15.56 11.02
N THR A 150 -11.22 -15.27 12.28
CA THR A 150 -12.56 -14.83 12.70
C THR A 150 -12.72 -13.31 12.63
N LYS A 151 -11.62 -12.56 12.45
CA LYS A 151 -11.68 -11.10 12.34
C LYS A 151 -12.42 -10.70 11.08
N THR A 152 -13.37 -9.77 11.22
CA THR A 152 -14.13 -9.19 10.11
C THR A 152 -13.31 -8.17 9.32
N SER A 153 -12.39 -7.49 10.00
CA SER A 153 -11.50 -6.48 9.43
C SER A 153 -10.19 -6.42 10.21
N TRP A 154 -9.13 -6.02 9.52
CA TRP A 154 -7.85 -5.59 10.09
C TRP A 154 -7.75 -4.06 10.06
N GLY A 155 -6.76 -3.50 10.76
CA GLY A 155 -6.47 -2.06 10.75
C GLY A 155 -4.97 -1.82 10.55
N THR A 156 -4.52 -0.58 10.70
CA THR A 156 -3.13 -0.15 10.41
C THR A 156 -2.14 -0.38 11.55
N ASN A 157 -2.52 -1.14 12.59
CA ASN A 157 -1.67 -1.41 13.76
C ASN A 157 -0.78 -2.66 13.64
N ASP A 158 -0.59 -3.16 12.41
CA ASP A 158 0.19 -4.35 12.06
C ASP A 158 -0.25 -5.66 12.74
N ALA A 159 -1.49 -5.75 13.26
CA ALA A 159 -1.97 -6.99 13.91
C ALA A 159 -1.97 -8.20 12.95
N MET A 160 -2.20 -7.97 11.65
CA MET A 160 -2.15 -9.00 10.61
C MET A 160 -0.74 -9.56 10.41
N LYS A 161 0.30 -8.81 10.79
CA LYS A 161 1.72 -9.21 10.69
C LYS A 161 2.21 -9.94 11.95
N LYS A 162 1.34 -10.24 12.92
CA LYS A 162 1.72 -10.81 14.23
C LYS A 162 0.97 -12.10 14.52
N THR A 163 1.68 -13.23 14.58
CA THR A 163 1.10 -14.54 14.91
C THR A 163 0.30 -14.51 16.22
N ALA A 164 0.84 -13.84 17.25
CA ALA A 164 0.20 -13.68 18.56
C ALA A 164 -1.12 -12.88 18.52
N GLN A 165 -1.38 -12.11 17.46
CA GLN A 165 -2.61 -11.33 17.28
C GLN A 165 -3.55 -11.94 16.22
N GLY A 166 -3.31 -13.21 15.87
CA GLY A 166 -4.08 -13.96 14.88
C GLY A 166 -3.55 -13.82 13.44
N GLY A 167 -2.54 -12.99 13.21
CA GLY A 167 -1.93 -12.77 11.90
C GLY A 167 -0.92 -13.84 11.48
N ILE A 168 -0.07 -13.48 10.51
CA ILE A 168 1.07 -14.26 10.02
C ILE A 168 2.32 -13.37 10.14
N ALA A 169 3.34 -13.82 10.87
CA ALA A 169 4.62 -13.11 10.97
C ALA A 169 5.37 -13.10 9.63
N PRO A 170 6.18 -12.06 9.34
CA PRO A 170 6.97 -12.03 8.11
C PRO A 170 7.92 -13.23 8.02
N THR A 171 8.06 -13.76 6.81
CA THR A 171 9.02 -14.81 6.47
C THR A 171 10.27 -14.17 5.88
N SER A 172 11.42 -14.33 6.54
CA SER A 172 12.72 -13.80 6.11
C SER A 172 12.68 -12.36 5.56
N PRO A 173 12.18 -11.37 6.32
CA PRO A 173 11.95 -9.99 5.84
C PRO A 173 13.21 -9.25 5.38
N THR A 174 14.41 -9.76 5.69
CA THR A 174 15.67 -9.21 5.20
C THR A 174 16.02 -9.69 3.79
N THR A 175 15.37 -10.72 3.25
CA THR A 175 15.66 -11.28 1.92
C THR A 175 14.41 -11.58 1.09
N LYS A 176 13.21 -11.41 1.66
CA LYS A 176 11.93 -11.63 0.97
C LYS A 176 10.97 -10.48 1.23
N LEU A 177 10.30 -10.02 0.17
CA LEU A 177 9.21 -9.07 0.27
C LEU A 177 7.99 -9.82 0.82
N ASN A 178 7.50 -9.39 1.96
CA ASN A 178 6.28 -9.94 2.54
C ASN A 178 5.08 -9.07 2.14
N MET A 179 4.10 -9.68 1.48
CA MET A 179 2.85 -9.04 1.08
C MET A 179 1.70 -9.70 1.84
N TRP A 180 0.91 -8.93 2.58
CA TRP A 180 -0.31 -9.43 3.22
C TRP A 180 -1.53 -9.07 2.39
N SER A 181 -2.38 -10.06 2.12
CA SER A 181 -3.71 -9.88 1.56
C SER A 181 -4.75 -10.17 2.63
N CYS A 182 -5.52 -9.17 3.03
CA CYS A 182 -6.57 -9.34 4.04
C CYS A 182 -7.69 -8.30 3.89
N ALA A 183 -8.81 -8.43 4.59
CA ALA A 183 -9.82 -7.37 4.62
C ALA A 183 -9.37 -6.22 5.52
N ILE A 184 -9.07 -5.05 4.96
CA ILE A 184 -8.56 -3.90 5.72
C ILE A 184 -9.68 -2.87 5.88
N GLY A 185 -9.85 -2.40 7.11
CA GLY A 185 -10.87 -1.42 7.46
C GLY A 185 -10.40 0.01 7.23
N GLY A 186 -11.29 0.98 7.46
CA GLY A 186 -10.94 2.40 7.34
C GLY A 186 -10.98 2.97 5.92
N GLY A 187 -11.44 2.18 4.94
CA GLY A 187 -11.61 2.64 3.56
C GLY A 187 -10.32 2.78 2.76
N ILE A 188 -9.21 2.23 3.27
CA ILE A 188 -7.92 2.21 2.56
C ILE A 188 -7.81 0.98 1.66
N LEU A 189 -7.00 1.09 0.61
CA LEU A 189 -6.67 -0.01 -0.29
C LEU A 189 -5.45 -0.80 0.20
N GLY A 190 -4.52 -0.14 0.89
CA GLY A 190 -3.28 -0.73 1.34
C GLY A 190 -2.44 0.21 2.19
N TYR A 191 -1.30 -0.30 2.63
CA TYR A 191 -0.22 0.49 3.21
C TYR A 191 1.10 -0.31 3.15
N ALA A 192 2.21 0.40 3.25
CA ALA A 192 3.55 -0.15 3.33
C ALA A 192 4.25 0.27 4.63
N GLN A 193 5.35 -0.41 4.93
CA GLN A 193 6.36 0.10 5.84
C GLN A 193 7.55 0.64 5.04
N PHE A 194 7.94 1.89 5.29
CA PHE A 194 9.17 2.47 4.74
C PHE A 194 10.43 1.74 5.26
N PRO A 195 11.55 1.79 4.51
CA PRO A 195 12.84 1.34 5.03
C PRO A 195 13.22 2.03 6.36
N GLY A 196 13.92 1.28 7.22
CA GLY A 196 14.31 1.73 8.56
C GLY A 196 13.34 1.31 9.68
N GLY A 197 12.13 0.87 9.33
CA GLY A 197 11.17 0.25 10.25
C GLY A 197 11.60 -1.13 10.77
N SER A 198 10.80 -1.70 11.68
CA SER A 198 11.09 -3.00 12.29
C SER A 198 10.97 -4.14 11.27
N SER A 199 11.94 -5.07 11.27
CA SER A 199 11.86 -6.29 10.45
C SER A 199 10.65 -7.17 10.81
N ALA A 200 10.14 -7.08 12.04
CA ALA A 200 8.95 -7.83 12.48
C ALA A 200 7.64 -7.41 11.77
N THR A 201 7.66 -6.28 11.06
CA THR A 201 6.51 -5.72 10.35
C THR A 201 6.84 -5.23 8.93
N ASP A 202 8.06 -5.48 8.42
CA ASP A 202 8.48 -5.04 7.09
C ASP A 202 7.66 -5.72 5.97
N GLY A 203 7.31 -4.93 4.97
CA GLY A 203 6.52 -5.36 3.81
C GLY A 203 5.29 -4.48 3.59
N VAL A 204 4.36 -5.00 2.79
CA VAL A 204 3.18 -4.27 2.31
C VAL A 204 1.89 -5.03 2.63
N VAL A 205 0.80 -4.30 2.86
CA VAL A 205 -0.52 -4.88 3.11
C VAL A 205 -1.48 -4.29 2.08
N ILE A 206 -2.26 -5.15 1.43
CA ILE A 206 -3.23 -4.80 0.41
C ILE A 206 -4.57 -5.43 0.78
N ASP A 207 -5.66 -4.68 0.64
CA ASP A 207 -6.99 -5.23 0.83
C ASP A 207 -7.24 -6.32 -0.24
N SER A 208 -7.72 -7.48 0.19
CA SER A 208 -7.97 -8.64 -0.69
C SER A 208 -8.82 -8.32 -1.94
N ARG A 209 -9.68 -7.29 -1.89
CA ARG A 209 -10.50 -6.83 -3.03
C ARG A 209 -9.66 -6.20 -4.15
N TYR A 210 -8.53 -5.59 -3.81
CA TYR A 210 -7.68 -4.81 -4.70
C TYR A 210 -6.31 -5.46 -4.94
N PHE A 211 -6.19 -6.76 -4.65
CA PHE A 211 -4.99 -7.54 -4.88
C PHE A 211 -5.00 -8.18 -6.28
N GLY A 212 -3.93 -7.98 -7.05
CA GLY A 212 -3.78 -8.50 -8.40
C GLY A 212 -4.78 -7.93 -9.39
N LEU A 213 -4.93 -8.61 -10.53
CA LEU A 213 -6.03 -8.37 -11.43
C LEU A 213 -7.31 -8.93 -10.79
N SER A 214 -8.07 -8.06 -10.15
CA SER A 214 -9.32 -8.42 -9.51
C SER A 214 -10.50 -8.21 -10.46
N GLY A 215 -11.64 -8.84 -10.15
CA GLY A 215 -12.84 -8.74 -10.99
C GLY A 215 -13.30 -7.28 -11.15
N SER A 216 -14.03 -6.99 -12.23
CA SER A 216 -14.55 -5.65 -12.54
C SER A 216 -15.43 -5.04 -11.44
N ALA A 217 -15.99 -5.88 -10.56
CA ALA A 217 -16.72 -5.45 -9.38
C ALA A 217 -15.86 -4.62 -8.39
N ASN A 218 -14.52 -4.68 -8.48
CA ASN A 218 -13.61 -3.90 -7.65
C ASN A 218 -12.98 -2.71 -8.39
N ALA A 219 -13.45 -2.40 -9.61
CA ALA A 219 -13.03 -1.19 -10.30
C ALA A 219 -13.41 0.06 -9.47
N PRO A 220 -12.57 1.12 -9.45
CA PRO A 220 -11.46 1.37 -10.37
C PRO A 220 -10.08 0.85 -9.92
N PHE A 221 -10.02 0.05 -8.85
CA PHE A 221 -8.76 -0.44 -8.25
C PHE A 221 -8.55 -1.94 -8.48
N ASN A 222 -8.65 -2.36 -9.73
CA ASN A 222 -8.72 -3.77 -10.12
C ASN A 222 -7.62 -4.20 -11.10
N LEU A 223 -6.62 -3.35 -11.34
CA LEU A 223 -5.48 -3.68 -12.19
C LEU A 223 -4.21 -3.98 -11.36
N GLY A 224 -4.29 -4.00 -10.03
CA GLY A 224 -3.17 -4.36 -9.15
C GLY A 224 -2.16 -3.23 -8.93
N ARG A 225 -2.51 -1.97 -9.27
CA ARG A 225 -1.60 -0.83 -9.08
C ARG A 225 -1.55 -0.33 -7.64
N THR A 226 -2.50 -0.74 -6.81
CA THR A 226 -2.36 -0.64 -5.34
C THR A 226 -1.08 -1.27 -4.86
N ALA A 227 -0.76 -2.52 -5.25
CA ALA A 227 0.49 -3.13 -4.80
C ALA A 227 1.73 -2.47 -5.45
N THR A 228 1.66 -2.01 -6.70
CA THR A 228 2.75 -1.26 -7.34
C THR A 228 3.09 0.01 -6.53
N HIS A 229 2.07 0.74 -6.09
CA HIS A 229 2.18 1.90 -5.22
C HIS A 229 2.80 1.56 -3.85
N GLU A 230 2.24 0.58 -3.13
CA GLU A 230 2.75 0.19 -1.81
C GLU A 230 4.19 -0.35 -1.87
N VAL A 231 4.53 -1.10 -2.93
CA VAL A 231 5.92 -1.58 -3.14
C VAL A 231 6.84 -0.41 -3.44
N GLY A 232 6.37 0.64 -4.12
CA GLY A 232 7.11 1.91 -4.27
C GLY A 232 7.51 2.50 -2.92
N HIS A 233 6.57 2.59 -1.97
CA HIS A 233 6.88 3.02 -0.60
C HIS A 233 7.85 2.10 0.13
N TRP A 234 7.65 0.79 0.03
CA TRP A 234 8.59 -0.20 0.57
C TRP A 234 10.00 0.00 -0.01
N MET A 235 10.12 0.49 -1.25
CA MET A 235 11.37 0.86 -1.92
C MET A 235 11.79 2.34 -1.78
N ASN A 236 11.36 3.03 -0.70
CA ASN A 236 11.79 4.38 -0.35
C ASN A 236 11.24 5.52 -1.24
N LEU A 237 10.15 5.28 -1.97
CA LEU A 237 9.43 6.34 -2.69
C LEU A 237 8.35 6.95 -1.80
N ARG A 238 8.22 8.27 -1.84
CA ARG A 238 7.15 9.01 -1.15
C ARG A 238 5.99 9.24 -2.10
N HIS A 239 4.85 9.63 -1.56
CA HIS A 239 3.79 10.19 -2.39
C HIS A 239 4.32 11.37 -3.19
N ILE A 240 3.91 11.51 -4.45
CA ILE A 240 4.49 12.49 -5.38
C ILE A 240 4.29 13.96 -4.95
N TRP A 241 3.25 14.24 -4.15
CA TRP A 241 3.03 15.57 -3.56
C TRP A 241 3.80 15.80 -2.24
N GLY A 242 4.53 14.81 -1.75
CA GLY A 242 5.37 14.90 -0.56
C GLY A 242 4.59 15.01 0.76
N ASP A 243 3.34 14.55 0.81
CA ASP A 243 2.50 14.53 2.02
C ASP A 243 2.27 15.91 2.67
N ALA A 244 2.50 16.99 1.91
CA ALA A 244 2.28 18.37 2.31
C ALA A 244 1.87 19.22 1.09
N THR A 245 1.21 20.36 1.32
CA THR A 245 0.90 21.29 0.23
C THR A 245 2.19 21.81 -0.39
N CYS A 246 2.40 21.54 -1.69
CA CYS A 246 3.64 21.86 -2.39
C CYS A 246 4.88 21.25 -1.71
N GLY A 247 4.72 20.05 -1.17
CA GLY A 247 5.79 19.28 -0.56
C GLY A 247 6.80 18.74 -1.58
N SER A 248 7.71 17.91 -1.09
CA SER A 248 8.70 17.23 -1.92
C SER A 248 8.69 15.74 -1.63
N ASP A 249 8.68 14.93 -2.69
CA ASP A 249 8.89 13.49 -2.65
C ASP A 249 10.40 13.11 -2.70
N LEU A 250 11.28 14.13 -2.68
CA LEU A 250 12.74 14.03 -2.78
C LEU A 250 13.22 13.45 -4.12
N VAL A 251 12.44 13.65 -5.18
CA VAL A 251 12.78 13.29 -6.56
C VAL A 251 12.75 14.55 -7.43
N ALA A 252 13.83 14.84 -8.14
CA ALA A 252 13.95 16.10 -8.88
C ALA A 252 13.18 16.11 -10.22
N ASP A 253 12.91 14.94 -10.80
CA ASP A 253 12.23 14.80 -12.09
C ASP A 253 10.73 14.53 -11.97
N THR A 254 10.19 14.52 -10.75
CA THR A 254 8.77 14.60 -10.47
C THR A 254 8.41 16.07 -10.19
N PRO A 255 7.52 16.69 -10.99
CA PRO A 255 7.09 18.06 -10.75
C PRO A 255 6.40 18.21 -9.39
N THR A 256 6.45 19.40 -8.80
CA THR A 256 5.79 19.66 -7.51
C THR A 256 4.27 19.63 -7.64
N HIS A 257 3.62 18.69 -6.95
CA HIS A 257 2.16 18.64 -6.86
C HIS A 257 1.66 19.46 -5.67
N ASN A 258 0.50 20.11 -5.79
CA ASN A 258 -0.07 20.83 -4.65
C ASN A 258 -0.79 19.89 -3.66
N THR A 259 -1.25 18.73 -4.13
CA THR A 259 -1.90 17.69 -3.33
C THR A 259 -1.99 16.38 -4.13
N ALA A 260 -2.61 15.35 -3.56
CA ALA A 260 -2.92 14.10 -4.24
C ALA A 260 -4.01 14.28 -5.29
N ASN A 261 -3.87 13.60 -6.43
CA ASN A 261 -4.90 13.55 -7.47
C ASN A 261 -5.70 12.23 -7.39
N TYR A 262 -6.94 12.26 -7.86
CA TYR A 262 -7.84 11.10 -7.81
C TYR A 262 -8.60 10.93 -9.14
N GLY A 263 -9.16 9.74 -9.36
CA GLY A 263 -9.90 9.44 -10.58
C GLY A 263 -8.97 9.37 -11.79
N VAL A 264 -9.41 9.93 -12.91
CA VAL A 264 -8.63 10.06 -14.15
C VAL A 264 -8.52 11.54 -14.53
N PRO A 265 -7.56 12.30 -13.95
CA PRO A 265 -7.42 13.72 -14.24
C PRO A 265 -7.17 13.98 -15.72
N ALA A 266 -7.78 15.04 -16.26
CA ALA A 266 -7.51 15.48 -17.62
C ALA A 266 -6.07 16.02 -17.74
N TYR A 267 -5.37 15.66 -18.82
CA TYR A 267 -4.04 16.18 -19.12
C TYR A 267 -4.13 17.41 -20.05
N PRO A 268 -3.35 18.49 -19.81
CA PRO A 268 -2.47 18.70 -18.65
C PRO A 268 -3.25 19.10 -17.38
N HIS A 269 -2.83 18.56 -16.23
CA HIS A 269 -3.28 19.01 -14.92
C HIS A 269 -2.23 19.96 -14.33
N TYR A 270 -2.63 21.14 -13.87
CA TYR A 270 -1.71 22.16 -13.39
C TYR A 270 -1.75 22.28 -11.87
N SER A 271 -0.58 22.23 -11.24
CA SER A 271 -0.41 22.46 -9.81
C SER A 271 -0.62 23.93 -9.46
N THR A 272 -1.17 24.19 -8.28
CA THR A 272 -1.29 25.55 -7.73
C THR A 272 0.00 26.06 -7.07
N CYS A 273 1.06 25.25 -7.06
CA CYS A 273 2.37 25.63 -6.53
C CYS A 273 3.08 26.69 -7.39
N SER A 274 4.13 27.29 -6.83
CA SER A 274 4.95 28.27 -7.53
C SER A 274 5.48 27.72 -8.86
N GLY A 275 5.36 28.52 -9.93
CA GLY A 275 5.73 28.12 -11.29
C GLY A 275 4.66 27.30 -12.03
N THR A 276 3.54 26.96 -11.38
CA THR A 276 2.38 26.26 -11.97
C THR A 276 2.80 25.04 -12.82
N PRO A 277 3.58 24.10 -12.24
CA PRO A 277 4.07 22.96 -12.99
C PRO A 277 2.90 22.08 -13.47
N VAL A 278 3.09 21.43 -14.61
CA VAL A 278 2.19 20.34 -15.05
C VAL A 278 2.48 19.13 -14.16
N GLU A 279 1.46 18.65 -13.47
CA GLU A 279 1.55 17.50 -12.58
C GLU A 279 1.69 16.19 -13.36
N MET A 280 2.51 15.27 -12.84
CA MET A 280 2.69 13.93 -13.37
C MET A 280 1.66 12.98 -12.75
N THR A 281 0.38 13.25 -13.03
CA THR A 281 -0.77 12.53 -12.43
C THR A 281 -0.78 11.02 -12.72
N MET A 282 -0.07 10.58 -13.77
CA MET A 282 0.07 9.18 -14.15
C MET A 282 1.20 8.43 -13.44
N ASN A 283 1.86 9.06 -12.49
CA ASN A 283 2.87 8.41 -11.67
C ASN A 283 2.22 7.39 -10.71
N TYR A 284 2.84 6.23 -10.52
CA TYR A 284 2.34 5.22 -9.58
C TYR A 284 2.28 5.71 -8.13
N MET A 285 3.02 6.78 -7.78
CA MET A 285 3.03 7.36 -6.42
C MET A 285 1.99 8.48 -6.22
N ASP A 286 1.07 8.68 -7.17
CA ASP A 286 -0.13 9.51 -6.98
C ASP A 286 -1.35 8.64 -6.57
N TYR A 287 -2.50 9.25 -6.32
CA TYR A 287 -3.73 8.60 -5.84
C TYR A 287 -4.81 8.37 -6.90
N VAL A 288 -4.44 8.48 -8.18
CA VAL A 288 -5.34 8.25 -9.30
C VAL A 288 -5.84 6.79 -9.35
N ASP A 289 -6.83 6.55 -10.19
CA ASP A 289 -7.35 5.21 -10.47
C ASP A 289 -6.26 4.33 -11.11
N ASP A 290 -6.37 3.00 -10.98
CA ASP A 290 -5.34 2.08 -11.49
C ASP A 290 -5.08 2.29 -13.00
N ALA A 291 -6.12 2.59 -13.78
CA ALA A 291 -6.02 2.82 -15.23
C ALA A 291 -5.37 4.16 -15.61
N ALA A 292 -5.20 5.06 -14.64
CA ALA A 292 -4.61 6.38 -14.85
C ALA A 292 -3.13 6.46 -14.43
N MET A 293 -2.58 5.43 -13.77
CA MET A 293 -1.17 5.36 -13.39
C MET A 293 -0.41 4.28 -14.16
N TYR A 294 0.71 4.65 -14.76
CA TYR A 294 1.42 3.75 -15.68
C TYR A 294 2.91 4.07 -15.84
N MET A 295 3.50 4.87 -14.95
CA MET A 295 4.94 5.14 -14.96
C MET A 295 5.57 5.40 -13.59
N PHE A 296 6.86 5.04 -13.49
CA PHE A 296 7.81 5.65 -12.58
C PHE A 296 8.76 6.58 -13.37
N SER A 297 9.41 7.52 -12.67
CA SER A 297 10.44 8.40 -13.24
C SER A 297 11.86 7.83 -13.08
N THR A 298 12.83 8.45 -13.75
CA THR A 298 14.24 8.08 -13.67
C THR A 298 14.82 8.43 -12.30
N GLY A 299 14.39 9.55 -11.71
CA GLY A 299 14.75 9.92 -10.35
C GLY A 299 14.19 8.94 -9.32
N GLN A 300 12.96 8.45 -9.49
CA GLN A 300 12.40 7.39 -8.66
C GLN A 300 13.21 6.08 -8.79
N LYS A 301 13.59 5.68 -10.02
CA LYS A 301 14.51 4.55 -10.23
C LYS A 301 15.82 4.72 -9.46
N ASN A 302 16.42 5.90 -9.49
CA ASN A 302 17.69 6.15 -8.84
C ASN A 302 17.59 6.04 -7.31
N ARG A 303 16.49 6.52 -6.72
CA ARG A 303 16.22 6.33 -5.27
C ARG A 303 16.04 4.87 -4.90
N ILE A 304 15.26 4.13 -5.71
CA ILE A 304 15.08 2.69 -5.52
C ILE A 304 16.43 1.99 -5.61
N ALA A 305 17.21 2.23 -6.66
CA ALA A 305 18.49 1.54 -6.87
C ALA A 305 19.47 1.76 -5.71
N ALA A 306 19.53 2.98 -5.16
CA ALA A 306 20.42 3.32 -4.05
C ALA A 306 20.20 2.43 -2.82
N ILE A 307 18.96 2.14 -2.42
CA ILE A 307 18.73 1.33 -1.20
C ILE A 307 19.11 -0.16 -1.37
N PHE A 308 19.29 -0.65 -2.60
CA PHE A 308 19.72 -2.02 -2.88
C PHE A 308 21.24 -2.16 -3.07
N THR A 309 22.00 -1.07 -3.18
CA THR A 309 23.46 -1.17 -3.28
C THR A 309 24.07 -1.60 -1.94
N THR A 310 25.29 -2.12 -1.95
CA THR A 310 26.04 -2.45 -0.73
C THR A 310 26.01 -1.30 0.28
N GLY A 311 25.59 -1.58 1.52
CA GLY A 311 25.42 -0.58 2.58
C GLY A 311 24.04 0.09 2.63
N GLY A 312 23.22 -0.07 1.58
CA GLY A 312 21.84 0.41 1.55
C GLY A 312 20.89 -0.43 2.41
N ALA A 313 19.73 0.14 2.76
CA ALA A 313 18.76 -0.45 3.68
C ALA A 313 18.16 -1.80 3.23
N ARG A 314 18.25 -2.11 1.93
CA ARG A 314 17.80 -3.37 1.32
C ARG A 314 18.93 -4.12 0.60
N ALA A 315 20.19 -3.82 0.91
CA ALA A 315 21.35 -4.45 0.28
C ALA A 315 21.32 -5.99 0.32
N SER A 316 20.73 -6.56 1.38
CA SER A 316 20.60 -8.02 1.56
C SER A 316 19.70 -8.71 0.53
N PHE A 317 18.80 -7.99 -0.13
CA PHE A 317 18.02 -8.51 -1.26
C PHE A 317 18.86 -8.67 -2.52
N ALA A 318 20.02 -8.01 -2.58
CA ALA A 318 20.95 -8.06 -3.69
C ALA A 318 22.22 -8.87 -3.37
N GLN A 319 22.27 -9.65 -2.28
CA GLN A 319 23.43 -10.50 -1.95
C GLN A 319 23.25 -11.96 -2.45
N PRO A 320 24.35 -12.74 -2.61
CA PRO A 320 24.33 -14.13 -3.10
C PRO A 320 23.39 -15.08 -2.37
#